data_AF-A0A1F5SYH1-F1
#
_entry.id   AF-A0A1F5SYH1-F1
#
_cell.length_a   1.000
_cell.length_b   1.000
_cell.length_c   1.000
_cell.angle_alpha   90.00
_cell.angle_beta   90.00
_cell.angle_gamma   90.00
#
_symmetry.space_group_name_H-M   'P 1'
#
loop_
_entity.id
_entity.type
_entity.pdbx_description
1 polymer ?
#
loop_
_entity_poly.entity_id
_entity_poly.type
_entity_poly.pdbx_seq_one_letter_code
_entity_poly.pdbx_strand_id
1 'polypeptide(L)'
;MNFEQIKTRAFIEYGIAGHEDEYVFSLDGVQQVPHDLAHKLEVRLGKNWHISYRSTRLEIYYAEKENYRDDEFIITTLQQVLGDEYELVR
;
A
#
# COMPACT_ATOMS: atom_id res chain seq x y z
N MET A 1 -14.22 24.57 18.71
CA MET A 1 -14.53 23.61 17.63
C MET A 1 -13.40 22.61 17.60
N ASN A 2 -13.65 21.36 17.96
CA ASN A 2 -12.70 20.29 17.66
C ASN A 2 -12.86 19.99 16.17
N PHE A 3 -11.83 20.29 15.39
CA PHE A 3 -11.74 19.74 14.04
C PHE A 3 -11.33 18.29 14.23
N GLU A 4 -12.24 17.34 14.05
CA GLU A 4 -11.85 15.95 13.84
C GLU A 4 -10.94 15.93 12.61
N GLN A 5 -9.70 15.49 12.81
CA GLN A 5 -8.75 15.32 11.74
C GLN A 5 -9.23 14.12 10.91
N ILE A 6 -9.88 14.37 9.79
CA ILE A 6 -10.33 13.30 8.89
C ILE A 6 -9.08 12.65 8.30
N LYS A 7 -8.81 11.40 8.69
CA LYS A 7 -7.70 10.62 8.14
C LYS A 7 -8.03 10.21 6.70
N THR A 8 -7.03 10.25 5.83
CA THR A 8 -7.17 9.70 4.47
C THR A 8 -7.26 8.18 4.56
N ARG A 9 -8.27 7.58 3.94
CA ARG A 9 -8.46 6.12 3.96
C ARG A 9 -7.49 5.49 2.97
N ALA A 10 -6.81 4.44 3.41
CA ALA A 10 -5.89 3.65 2.60
C ALA A 10 -6.49 2.26 2.38
N PHE A 11 -6.44 1.76 1.15
CA PHE A 11 -6.98 0.46 0.77
C PHE A 11 -5.85 -0.46 0.28
N ILE A 12 -5.98 -1.75 0.56
CA ILE A 12 -5.07 -2.79 0.08
C ILE A 12 -5.87 -4.04 -0.27
N GLU A 13 -5.77 -4.48 -1.52
CA GLU A 13 -6.44 -5.70 -2.00
C GLU A 13 -5.46 -6.60 -2.73
N TYR A 14 -5.54 -7.90 -2.51
CA TYR A 14 -4.70 -8.88 -3.21
C TYR A 14 -5.52 -9.60 -4.28
N GLY A 15 -4.95 -9.77 -5.47
CA GLY A 15 -5.52 -10.64 -6.50
C GLY A 15 -6.78 -10.09 -7.16
N ILE A 16 -6.88 -8.76 -7.31
CA ILE A 16 -7.97 -8.14 -8.08
C ILE A 16 -7.78 -8.41 -9.58
N ALA A 17 -8.85 -8.30 -10.37
CA ALA A 17 -8.78 -8.59 -11.81
C ALA A 17 -7.71 -7.74 -12.53
N GLY A 18 -6.80 -8.40 -13.25
CA GLY A 18 -5.64 -7.79 -13.90
C GLY A 18 -4.41 -7.60 -13.01
N HIS A 19 -4.48 -8.02 -11.74
CA HIS A 19 -3.43 -7.95 -10.72
C HIS A 19 -3.48 -9.22 -9.84
N GLU A 20 -3.63 -10.39 -10.47
CA GLU A 20 -3.95 -11.66 -9.81
C GLU A 20 -2.88 -12.13 -8.80
N ASP A 21 -1.63 -11.71 -8.98
CA ASP A 21 -0.46 -12.04 -8.17
C ASP A 21 0.12 -10.86 -7.38
N GLU A 22 -0.60 -9.74 -7.32
CA GLU A 22 -0.14 -8.50 -6.72
C GLU A 22 -1.08 -8.01 -5.61
N TYR A 23 -0.52 -7.25 -4.68
CA TYR A 23 -1.28 -6.36 -3.82
C TYR A 23 -1.45 -4.99 -4.50
N VAL A 24 -2.66 -4.48 -4.53
CA VAL A 24 -2.99 -3.17 -5.08
C VAL A 24 -3.33 -2.24 -3.92
N PHE A 25 -2.45 -1.27 -3.70
CA PHE A 25 -2.59 -0.22 -2.69
C PHE A 25 -3.12 1.07 -3.30
N SER A 26 -4.08 1.72 -2.65
CA SER A 26 -4.58 3.04 -3.08
C SER A 26 -5.00 3.91 -1.90
N LEU A 27 -5.18 5.20 -2.15
CA LEU A 27 -5.61 6.20 -1.17
C LEU A 27 -6.90 6.88 -1.63
N ASP A 28 -7.86 7.03 -0.72
CA ASP A 28 -9.16 7.64 -0.99
C ASP A 28 -9.02 9.14 -1.31
N GLY A 29 -9.68 9.59 -2.37
CA GLY A 29 -9.69 11.00 -2.78
C GLY A 29 -8.33 11.57 -3.22
N VAL A 30 -7.31 10.73 -3.38
CA VAL A 30 -5.95 11.16 -3.76
C VAL A 30 -5.72 10.93 -5.26
N GLN A 31 -5.32 11.98 -5.98
CA GLN A 31 -5.00 11.87 -7.41
C GLN A 31 -3.68 11.15 -7.68
N GLN A 32 -2.76 11.20 -6.72
CA GLN A 32 -1.43 10.63 -6.85
C GLN A 32 -0.89 10.17 -5.50
N VAL A 33 -0.53 8.89 -5.38
CA VAL A 33 0.10 8.35 -4.16
C VAL A 33 1.40 9.10 -3.90
N PRO A 34 1.62 9.70 -2.71
CA PRO A 34 2.84 10.47 -2.46
C PRO A 34 4.11 9.64 -2.69
N HIS A 35 5.08 10.18 -3.43
CA HIS A 35 6.34 9.49 -3.71
C HIS A 35 7.11 9.12 -2.44
N ASP A 36 7.07 9.98 -1.41
CA ASP A 36 7.68 9.70 -0.11
C ASP A 36 7.03 8.50 0.58
N LEU A 37 5.71 8.33 0.46
CA LEU A 37 5.01 7.16 0.99
C LEU A 37 5.43 5.88 0.26
N ALA A 38 5.47 5.93 -1.07
CA ALA A 38 5.93 4.80 -1.88
C ALA A 38 7.37 4.40 -1.53
N HIS A 39 8.26 5.38 -1.37
CA HIS A 39 9.65 5.13 -0.99
C HIS A 39 9.77 4.52 0.43
N LYS A 40 9.01 5.03 1.40
CA LYS A 40 8.96 4.46 2.76
C LYS A 40 8.50 3.00 2.75
N LEU A 41 7.50 2.66 1.92
CA LEU A 41 7.04 1.28 1.74
C LEU A 41 8.14 0.40 1.14
N GLU A 42 8.79 0.85 0.06
CA GLU A 42 9.86 0.10 -0.60
C GLU A 42 10.99 -0.26 0.37
N VAL A 43 11.43 0.72 1.18
CA VAL A 43 12.47 0.52 2.20
C VAL A 43 12.06 -0.50 3.25
N ARG A 44 10.78 -0.50 3.67
CA ARG A 44 10.28 -1.38 4.74
C ARG A 44 9.98 -2.80 4.27
N LEU A 45 9.44 -2.95 3.06
CA LEU A 45 9.18 -4.27 2.48
C LEU A 45 10.49 -5.02 2.20
N GLY A 46 11.54 -4.28 1.83
CA GLY A 46 12.87 -4.83 1.58
C GLY A 46 13.01 -5.47 0.19
N LYS A 47 14.21 -5.96 -0.08
CA LYS A 47 14.70 -6.29 -1.44
C LYS A 47 13.92 -7.38 -2.21
N ASN A 48 13.11 -8.19 -1.54
CA ASN A 48 12.38 -9.28 -2.19
C ASN A 48 11.00 -8.84 -2.69
N TRP A 49 10.56 -7.63 -2.31
CA TRP A 49 9.31 -7.04 -2.75
C TRP A 49 9.61 -5.90 -3.71
N HIS A 50 8.77 -5.79 -4.73
CA HIS A 50 8.82 -4.69 -5.68
C HIS A 50 7.57 -3.83 -5.56
N ILE A 51 7.74 -2.54 -5.81
CA ILE A 51 6.63 -1.58 -5.91
C ILE A 51 6.66 -0.98 -7.32
N SER A 52 5.57 -1.19 -8.06
CA SER A 52 5.28 -0.53 -9.32
C SER A 52 4.35 0.67 -9.07
N TYR A 53 4.76 1.84 -9.53
CA TYR A 53 4.06 3.10 -9.30
C TYR A 53 3.14 3.44 -10.48
N ARG A 54 1.82 3.50 -10.25
CA ARG A 54 0.81 3.77 -11.28
C ARG A 54 -0.03 5.02 -10.97
N SER A 55 0.62 6.09 -10.53
CA SER A 55 0.00 7.37 -10.17
C SER A 55 -1.00 7.25 -9.01
N THR A 56 -2.22 6.76 -9.25
CA THR A 56 -3.29 6.64 -8.25
C THR A 56 -3.17 5.39 -7.36
N ARG A 57 -2.30 4.44 -7.72
CA ARG A 57 -2.11 3.19 -6.98
C ARG A 57 -0.66 2.73 -6.98
N LEU A 58 -0.34 1.84 -6.05
CA LEU A 58 0.89 1.05 -6.03
C LEU A 58 0.53 -0.42 -6.25
N GLU A 59 1.32 -1.09 -7.09
CA GLU A 59 1.28 -2.53 -7.33
C GLU A 59 2.46 -3.13 -6.58
N ILE A 60 2.20 -4.01 -5.63
CA ILE A 60 3.22 -4.59 -4.74
C ILE A 60 3.25 -6.10 -4.96
N TYR A 61 4.39 -6.64 -5.37
CA TYR A 61 4.53 -8.05 -5.71
C TYR A 61 5.88 -8.62 -5.24
N TYR A 62 5.93 -9.93 -5.07
CA TYR A 62 7.14 -10.63 -4.64
C TYR A 62 8.01 -11.01 -5.83
N ALA A 63 9.28 -10.63 -5.81
CA ALA A 63 10.19 -10.75 -6.95
C ALA A 63 10.48 -12.19 -7.37
N GLU A 64 10.62 -13.10 -6.40
CA GLU A 64 11.14 -14.45 -6.63
C GLU A 64 10.04 -15.49 -6.83
N LYS A 65 8.77 -15.13 -6.63
CA LYS A 65 7.66 -16.08 -6.64
C LYS A 65 6.34 -15.42 -6.98
N GLU A 66 5.81 -15.76 -8.14
CA GLU A 66 4.43 -15.45 -8.53
C GLU A 66 3.44 -16.04 -7.52
N ASN A 67 2.34 -15.32 -7.28
CA ASN A 67 1.29 -15.67 -6.32
C ASN A 67 1.77 -15.81 -4.87
N TYR A 68 2.93 -15.26 -4.52
CA TYR A 68 3.36 -15.21 -3.12
C TYR A 68 2.53 -14.16 -2.37
N ARG A 69 1.89 -14.62 -1.29
CA ARG A 69 0.98 -13.84 -0.47
C ARG A 69 1.40 -13.93 0.99
N ASP A 70 1.56 -12.78 1.61
CA ASP A 70 1.87 -12.62 3.03
C ASP A 70 1.12 -11.41 3.60
N ASP A 71 -0.17 -11.60 3.85
CA ASP A 71 -1.06 -10.51 4.27
C ASP A 71 -0.63 -9.91 5.60
N GLU A 72 -0.21 -10.75 6.55
CA GLU A 72 0.23 -10.29 7.87
C GLU A 72 1.42 -9.35 7.75
N PHE A 73 2.42 -9.73 6.94
CA PHE A 73 3.59 -8.89 6.68
C PHE A 73 3.22 -7.59 5.96
N ILE A 74 2.41 -7.64 4.90
CA ILE A 74 2.02 -6.47 4.12
C ILE A 74 1.20 -5.49 4.96
N ILE A 75 0.19 -5.96 5.68
CA ILE A 75 -0.64 -5.10 6.53
C ILE A 75 0.18 -4.49 7.66
N THR A 76 1.04 -5.26 8.31
CA THR A 76 1.91 -4.72 9.38
C THR A 76 2.84 -3.65 8.84
N THR A 77 3.44 -3.87 7.66
CA THR A 77 4.29 -2.89 6.99
C THR A 77 3.52 -1.62 6.65
N LEU A 78 2.33 -1.74 6.07
CA LEU A 78 1.47 -0.60 5.75
C LEU A 78 1.11 0.20 6.99
N GLN A 79 0.68 -0.46 8.08
CA GLN A 79 0.35 0.22 9.33
C GLN A 79 1.54 1.00 9.92
N GLN A 80 2.75 0.44 9.84
CA GLN A 80 3.97 1.12 10.31
C GLN A 80 4.34 2.34 9.46
N VAL A 81 4.10 2.27 8.14
CA VAL A 81 4.48 3.34 7.21
C VAL A 81 3.44 4.46 7.14
N LEU A 82 2.16 4.11 7.17
CA LEU A 82 1.04 5.05 7.13
C LEU A 82 0.97 5.90 8.40
N GLY A 83 1.28 5.32 9.57
CA GLY A 83 1.27 6.03 10.84
C GLY A 83 -0.11 6.64 11.15
N ASP A 84 -0.11 7.82 11.78
CA ASP A 84 -1.35 8.48 12.22
C ASP A 84 -2.09 9.24 11.11
N GLU A 85 -1.45 9.47 9.95
CA GLU A 85 -1.98 10.28 8.86
C GLU A 85 -3.06 9.58 8.04
N TYR A 86 -3.00 8.25 7.96
CA TYR A 86 -3.90 7.44 7.15
C TYR A 86 -4.59 6.37 8.01
N GLU A 87 -5.79 5.99 7.59
CA GLU A 87 -6.54 4.88 8.17
C GLU A 87 -6.53 3.71 7.19
N LEU A 88 -5.93 2.58 7.57
CA LEU A 88 -5.99 1.38 6.73
C LEU A 88 -7.38 0.74 6.82
N VAL A 89 -8.05 0.67 5.68
CA VAL A 89 -9.38 0.08 5.51
C VAL A 89 -9.25 -1.20 4.70
N ARG A 90 -9.92 -2.24 5.18
CA ARG A 90 -10.07 -3.53 4.47
C ARG A 90 -11.46 -3.69 3.91
#